data_AF-A0A941VG42-F1
#
_entry.id   AF-A0A941VG42-F1
#
_cell.length_a   1.000
_cell.length_b   1.000
_cell.length_c   1.000
_cell.angle_alpha   90.00
_cell.angle_beta   90.00
_cell.angle_gamma   90.00
#
_symmetry.space_group_name_H-M   'P 1'
#
loop_
_entity.id
_entity.type
_entity.pdbx_description
1 polymer ?
#
loop_
_entity_poly.entity_id
_entity_poly.type
_entity_poly.pdbx_seq_one_letter_code
_entity_poly.pdbx_strand_id
1 'polypeptide(L)'
;MTGLESLSPWVVVYVAVVIAVAGWVQGALGLGFPMIATPLIAAATNMQFAVVMVLIPCIATVLVSILRSPGFGKILRRFWWMPFVSLAGAAAGARLFVLYPGFPYALLLAGVILFYLNLERLGLAQWPIMRR
;
A
#
# COMPACT_ATOMS: atom_id res chain seq x y z
N MET A 1 -5.05 -8.59 24.20
CA MET A 1 -3.90 -8.24 23.36
C MET A 1 -3.08 -9.49 23.06
N THR A 2 -3.62 -10.43 22.27
CA THR A 2 -3.00 -11.74 21.96
C THR A 2 -2.92 -11.96 20.44
N GLY A 3 -2.49 -10.93 19.70
CA GLY A 3 -2.59 -10.91 18.23
C GLY A 3 -1.44 -11.57 17.47
N LEU A 4 -0.27 -11.74 18.10
CA LEU A 4 0.91 -12.37 17.49
C LEU A 4 1.16 -13.79 18.02
N GLU A 5 0.83 -14.04 19.29
CA GLU A 5 1.11 -15.31 19.99
C GLU A 5 0.13 -16.44 19.65
N SER A 6 -0.97 -16.12 18.96
CA SER A 6 -2.00 -17.06 18.50
C SER A 6 -1.97 -17.33 17.00
N LEU A 7 -0.98 -16.77 16.27
CA LEU A 7 -0.90 -16.95 14.83
C LEU A 7 -0.44 -18.38 14.53
N SER A 8 -1.32 -19.13 13.87
CA SER A 8 -0.97 -20.46 13.38
C SER A 8 0.29 -20.38 12.50
N PRO A 9 1.21 -21.35 12.58
CA PRO A 9 2.46 -21.33 11.81
C PRO A 9 2.23 -21.16 10.30
N TRP A 10 1.12 -21.68 9.78
CA TRP A 10 0.77 -21.56 8.37
C TRP A 10 0.51 -20.10 7.96
N VAL A 11 -0.18 -19.31 8.80
CA VAL A 11 -0.49 -17.89 8.51
C VAL A 11 0.80 -17.08 8.45
N VAL A 12 1.76 -17.38 9.34
CA VAL A 12 3.07 -16.70 9.33
C VAL A 12 3.82 -16.97 8.03
N VAL A 13 3.87 -18.23 7.60
CA VAL A 13 4.49 -18.61 6.32
C VAL A 13 3.79 -17.93 5.14
N TYR A 14 2.45 -17.94 5.12
CA TYR A 14 1.67 -17.27 4.09
C TYR A 14 1.98 -15.77 4.02
N VAL A 15 1.94 -15.06 5.14
CA VAL A 15 2.24 -13.63 5.21
C VAL A 15 3.67 -13.35 4.76
N ALA A 16 4.64 -14.17 5.18
CA ALA A 16 6.04 -14.02 4.78
C ALA A 16 6.22 -14.16 3.26
N VAL A 17 5.61 -15.19 2.64
CA VAL A 17 5.65 -15.40 1.19
C VAL A 17 5.01 -14.23 0.45
N VAL A 18 3.83 -13.79 0.89
CA VAL A 18 3.11 -12.67 0.29
C VAL A 18 3.92 -11.38 0.38
N ILE A 19 4.53 -11.07 1.54
CA ILE A 19 5.39 -9.91 1.73
C ILE A 19 6.64 -10.00 0.83
N ALA A 20 7.25 -11.17 0.69
CA ALA A 20 8.43 -11.36 -0.16
C ALA A 20 8.10 -11.09 -1.64
N VAL A 21 7.01 -11.67 -2.15
CA VAL A 21 6.56 -11.46 -3.53
C VAL A 21 6.15 -10.00 -3.75
N ALA A 22 5.35 -9.45 -2.84
CA ALA A 22 4.91 -8.06 -2.93
C ALA A 22 6.08 -7.08 -2.83
N GLY A 23 7.08 -7.35 -2.00
CA GLY A 23 8.29 -6.55 -1.87
C GLY A 23 9.15 -6.59 -3.14
N TRP A 24 9.23 -7.73 -3.79
CA TRP A 24 9.89 -7.83 -5.10
C TRP A 24 9.15 -7.02 -6.16
N VAL A 25 7.82 -7.14 -6.24
CA VAL A 25 6.99 -6.34 -7.16
C VAL A 25 7.06 -4.85 -6.81
N GLN A 26 7.12 -4.49 -5.53
CA GLN A 26 7.33 -3.12 -5.07
C GLN A 26 8.65 -2.57 -5.57
N GLY A 27 9.74 -3.35 -5.50
CA GLY A 27 11.04 -2.95 -6.03
C GLY A 27 11.04 -2.78 -7.55
N ALA A 28 10.26 -3.58 -8.28
CA ALA A 28 10.18 -3.52 -9.73
C ALA A 28 9.23 -2.44 -10.27
N LEU A 29 8.05 -2.27 -9.65
CA LEU A 29 6.94 -1.44 -10.16
C LEU A 29 6.51 -0.32 -9.22
N GLY A 30 6.99 -0.29 -7.97
CA GLY A 30 6.68 0.75 -6.97
C GLY A 30 5.35 0.59 -6.22
N LEU A 31 4.54 -0.43 -6.54
CA LEU A 31 3.15 -0.56 -6.05
C LEU A 31 2.77 -1.97 -5.53
N GLY A 32 3.73 -2.87 -5.34
CA GLY A 32 3.50 -4.25 -4.91
C GLY A 32 2.83 -4.40 -3.54
N PHE A 33 3.20 -3.61 -2.53
CA PHE A 33 2.58 -3.73 -1.20
C PHE A 33 1.07 -3.41 -1.17
N PRO A 34 0.61 -2.25 -1.68
CA PRO A 34 -0.81 -1.93 -1.68
C PRO A 34 -1.63 -2.83 -2.63
N MET A 35 -1.06 -3.28 -3.74
CA MET A 35 -1.78 -4.05 -4.76
C MET A 35 -1.78 -5.56 -4.53
N ILE A 36 -0.79 -6.10 -3.81
CA ILE A 36 -0.63 -7.55 -3.61
C ILE A 36 -0.72 -7.89 -2.13
N ALA A 37 0.16 -7.35 -1.29
CA ALA A 37 0.23 -7.78 0.10
C ALA A 37 -1.02 -7.43 0.91
N THR A 38 -1.48 -6.19 0.82
CA THR A 38 -2.67 -5.73 1.57
C THR A 38 -3.93 -6.55 1.27
N PRO A 39 -4.37 -6.73 0.00
CA PRO A 39 -5.57 -7.51 -0.29
C PRO A 39 -5.43 -8.99 0.03
N LEU A 40 -4.28 -9.62 -0.25
CA LEU A 40 -4.08 -11.06 0.00
C LEU A 40 -4.04 -11.37 1.50
N ILE A 41 -3.41 -10.53 2.32
CA ILE A 41 -3.40 -10.71 3.77
C ILE A 41 -4.78 -10.36 4.35
N ALA A 42 -5.45 -9.31 3.86
CA ALA A 42 -6.78 -8.95 4.31
C ALA A 42 -7.83 -10.03 4.01
N ALA A 43 -7.70 -10.73 2.87
CA ALA A 43 -8.58 -11.83 2.49
C ALA A 43 -8.41 -13.08 3.38
N ALA A 44 -7.19 -13.33 3.88
CA ALA A 44 -6.90 -14.47 4.76
C ALA A 44 -7.09 -14.17 6.25
N THR A 45 -7.16 -12.90 6.63
CA THR A 45 -7.16 -12.45 8.03
C THR A 45 -8.20 -11.34 8.25
N ASN A 46 -7.80 -10.22 8.85
CA ASN A 46 -8.61 -9.01 9.03
C ASN A 46 -7.87 -7.82 8.43
N MET A 47 -8.61 -6.82 7.95
CA MET A 47 -8.02 -5.61 7.35
C MET A 47 -7.04 -4.90 8.30
N GLN A 48 -7.38 -4.82 9.60
CA GLN A 48 -6.51 -4.20 10.61
C GLN A 48 -5.16 -4.91 10.72
N PHE A 49 -5.17 -6.24 10.75
CA PHE A 49 -3.95 -7.04 10.79
C PHE A 49 -3.12 -6.87 9.52
N ALA A 50 -3.78 -6.92 8.36
CA ALA A 50 -3.13 -6.71 7.07
C ALA A 50 -2.42 -5.36 6.98
N VAL A 51 -3.08 -4.28 7.37
CA VAL A 51 -2.48 -2.93 7.37
C VAL A 51 -1.24 -2.89 8.26
N VAL A 52 -1.31 -3.39 9.49
CA VAL A 52 -0.19 -3.36 10.44
C VAL A 52 1.00 -4.18 9.93
N MET A 53 0.75 -5.38 9.41
CA MET A 53 1.80 -6.28 8.91
C MET A 53 2.50 -5.72 7.66
N VAL A 54 1.76 -5.04 6.79
CA VAL A 54 2.30 -4.47 5.55
C VAL A 54 2.97 -3.11 5.77
N LEU A 55 2.56 -2.35 6.79
CA LEU A 55 3.05 -1.00 7.05
C LEU A 55 4.57 -0.95 7.21
N ILE A 56 5.11 -1.81 8.08
CA ILE A 56 6.55 -1.84 8.40
C ILE A 56 7.40 -2.13 7.14
N PRO A 57 7.19 -3.24 6.40
CA PRO A 57 7.99 -3.52 5.21
C PRO A 57 7.74 -2.49 4.10
N CYS A 58 6.52 -1.95 3.96
CA CYS A 58 6.23 -0.92 2.98
C CYS A 58 7.05 0.36 3.24
N ILE A 59 7.01 0.89 4.46
CA ILE A 59 7.81 2.08 4.83
C ILE A 59 9.30 1.78 4.67
N ALA A 60 9.77 0.62 5.10
CA ALA A 60 11.17 0.23 4.97
C ALA A 60 11.64 0.26 3.51
N THR A 61 10.88 -0.33 2.58
CA THR A 61 11.23 -0.31 1.15
C THR A 61 11.18 1.09 0.54
N VAL A 62 10.22 1.93 0.92
CA VAL A 62 10.14 3.33 0.47
C VAL A 62 11.37 4.11 0.95
N LEU A 63 11.73 3.99 2.23
CA LEU A 63 12.90 4.66 2.79
C LEU A 63 14.21 4.19 2.13
N VAL A 64 14.40 2.88 1.97
CA VAL A 64 15.58 2.32 1.28
C VAL A 64 15.66 2.81 -0.16
N SER A 65 14.52 2.87 -0.87
CA SER A 65 14.47 3.37 -2.26
C SER A 65 14.86 4.83 -2.34
N ILE A 66 14.40 5.66 -1.39
CA ILE A 66 14.75 7.08 -1.30
C ILE A 66 16.24 7.26 -1.02
N LEU A 67 16.78 6.54 -0.03
CA LEU A 67 18.18 6.67 0.38
C LEU A 67 19.17 6.22 -0.70
N ARG A 68 18.78 5.23 -1.52
CA ARG A 68 19.59 4.75 -2.64
C ARG A 68 19.44 5.59 -3.91
N SER A 69 18.50 6.54 -3.94
CA SER A 69 18.23 7.33 -5.14
C SER A 69 19.23 8.50 -5.28
N PRO A 70 20.06 8.52 -6.34
CA PRO A 70 20.99 9.62 -6.57
C PRO A 70 20.24 10.91 -6.88
N GLY A 71 20.65 12.01 -6.26
CA GLY A 71 20.03 13.32 -6.50
C GLY A 71 18.68 13.53 -5.80
N PHE A 72 18.41 12.80 -4.70
CA PHE A 72 17.20 12.95 -3.88
C PHE A 72 16.80 14.41 -3.62
N GLY A 73 17.73 15.31 -3.31
CA GLY A 73 17.41 16.72 -3.05
C GLY A 73 16.77 17.45 -4.26
N LYS A 74 17.21 17.16 -5.49
CA LYS A 74 16.60 17.74 -6.70
C LYS A 74 15.21 17.16 -6.97
N ILE A 75 15.04 15.86 -6.76
CA ILE A 75 13.77 15.15 -6.91
C ILE A 75 12.77 15.64 -5.87
N LEU A 76 13.19 15.71 -4.60
CA LEU A 76 12.36 16.19 -3.51
C LEU A 76 11.91 17.62 -3.76
N ARG A 77 12.78 18.53 -4.21
CA ARG A 77 12.37 19.91 -4.52
C ARG A 77 11.38 19.96 -5.69
N ARG A 78 11.53 19.10 -6.70
CA ARG A 78 10.62 19.04 -7.86
C ARG A 78 9.25 18.47 -7.48
N PHE A 79 9.22 17.48 -6.60
CA PHE A 79 8.01 16.73 -6.26
C PHE A 79 7.56 16.92 -4.81
N TRP A 80 8.02 17.95 -4.10
CA TRP A 80 7.79 18.15 -2.66
C TRP A 80 6.29 18.12 -2.27
N TRP A 81 5.42 18.53 -3.19
CA TRP A 81 3.98 18.51 -3.03
C TRP A 81 3.41 17.08 -2.96
N MET A 82 3.96 16.13 -3.71
CA MET A 82 3.46 14.76 -3.78
C MET A 82 3.55 14.03 -2.42
N PRO A 83 4.71 13.97 -1.74
CA PRO A 83 4.81 13.40 -0.40
C PRO A 83 3.87 14.09 0.59
N PHE A 84 3.75 15.42 0.55
CA PHE A 84 2.92 16.16 1.49
C PHE A 84 1.44 15.80 1.36
N VAL A 85 0.90 15.84 0.13
CA VAL A 85 -0.49 15.43 -0.13
C VAL A 85 -0.70 13.95 0.17
N SER A 86 0.27 13.09 -0.16
CA SER A 86 0.18 11.65 0.15
C SER A 86 0.14 11.39 1.65
N LEU A 87 0.92 12.14 2.45
CA LEU A 87 0.95 12.03 3.90
C LEU A 87 -0.37 12.53 4.50
N ALA A 88 -0.89 13.64 3.99
CA ALA A 88 -2.20 14.15 4.40
C ALA A 88 -3.33 13.15 4.09
N GLY A 89 -3.32 12.56 2.89
CA GLY A 89 -4.26 11.50 2.50
C GLY A 89 -4.14 10.25 3.37
N ALA A 90 -2.91 9.80 3.65
CA ALA A 90 -2.66 8.67 4.54
C ALA A 90 -3.13 8.94 5.98
N ALA A 91 -2.88 10.14 6.51
CA ALA A 91 -3.35 10.54 7.83
C ALA A 91 -4.89 10.61 7.89
N ALA A 92 -5.53 11.14 6.86
CA ALA A 92 -7.00 11.14 6.73
C ALA A 92 -7.56 9.72 6.65
N GLY A 93 -6.96 8.85 5.84
CA GLY A 93 -7.36 7.44 5.70
C GLY A 93 -7.18 6.66 7.01
N ALA A 94 -6.06 6.85 7.71
CA ALA A 94 -5.81 6.23 9.01
C ALA A 94 -6.83 6.69 10.06
N ARG A 95 -7.15 8.00 10.10
CA ARG A 95 -8.21 8.51 10.98
C ARG A 95 -9.56 7.92 10.65
N LEU A 96 -9.92 7.84 9.36
CA LEU A 96 -11.17 7.20 8.94
C LEU A 96 -11.23 5.74 9.39
N PHE A 97 -10.11 5.02 9.25
CA PHE A 97 -9.97 3.62 9.66
C PHE A 97 -10.18 3.39 11.16
N VAL A 98 -9.70 4.32 11.99
CA VAL A 98 -9.87 4.27 13.45
C VAL A 98 -11.28 4.70 13.87
N LEU A 99 -11.85 5.72 13.22
CA LEU A 99 -13.17 6.27 13.58
C LEU A 99 -14.34 5.37 13.17
N TYR A 100 -14.21 4.63 12.07
CA TYR A 100 -15.29 3.81 11.52
C TYR A 100 -14.87 2.35 11.33
N PRO A 101 -14.50 1.62 12.41
CA PRO A 101 -13.95 0.27 12.30
C PRO A 101 -14.92 -0.76 11.69
N GLY A 102 -16.24 -0.49 11.72
CA GLY A 102 -17.28 -1.36 11.13
C GLY A 102 -17.51 -1.15 9.63
N PHE A 103 -16.82 -0.20 8.99
CA PHE A 103 -16.95 0.02 7.55
C PHE A 103 -16.34 -1.16 6.77
N PRO A 104 -16.93 -1.60 5.64
CA PRO A 104 -16.43 -2.75 4.88
C PRO A 104 -15.18 -2.40 4.06
N TYR A 105 -14.06 -2.14 4.74
CA TYR A 105 -12.79 -1.74 4.12
C TYR A 105 -12.25 -2.77 3.11
N ALA A 106 -12.56 -4.05 3.27
CA ALA A 106 -12.20 -5.07 2.29
C ALA A 106 -12.92 -4.84 0.94
N LEU A 107 -14.20 -4.44 0.96
CA LEU A 107 -14.95 -4.10 -0.25
C LEU A 107 -14.44 -2.80 -0.86
N LEU A 108 -14.13 -1.79 -0.04
CA LEU A 108 -13.51 -0.56 -0.51
C LEU A 108 -12.16 -0.84 -1.19
N LEU A 109 -11.32 -1.65 -0.56
CA LEU A 109 -10.02 -2.05 -1.11
C LEU A 109 -10.20 -2.78 -2.45
N ALA A 110 -11.12 -3.74 -2.53
CA ALA A 110 -11.46 -4.42 -3.78
C ALA A 110 -11.92 -3.43 -4.86
N GLY A 111 -12.81 -2.50 -4.52
CA GLY A 111 -13.28 -1.46 -5.43
C GLY A 111 -12.16 -0.56 -5.94
N VAL A 112 -11.25 -0.13 -5.06
CA VAL A 112 -10.07 0.69 -5.44
C VAL A 112 -9.13 -0.09 -6.36
N ILE A 113 -8.88 -1.36 -6.08
CA ILE A 113 -8.04 -2.22 -6.93
C ILE A 113 -8.68 -2.37 -8.30
N LEU A 114 -9.97 -2.70 -8.36
CA LEU A 114 -10.69 -2.84 -9.64
C LEU A 114 -10.69 -1.52 -10.41
N PHE A 115 -10.94 -0.40 -9.75
CA PHE A 115 -10.86 0.92 -10.37
C PHE A 115 -9.47 1.20 -10.95
N TYR A 116 -8.42 0.94 -10.17
CA TYR A 116 -7.03 1.13 -10.60
C TYR A 116 -6.67 0.23 -11.81
N LEU A 117 -7.05 -1.05 -11.78
CA LEU A 117 -6.79 -1.98 -12.88
C LEU A 117 -7.58 -1.64 -14.16
N ASN A 118 -8.72 -0.96 -14.01
CA ASN A 118 -9.55 -0.54 -15.13
C ASN A 118 -9.27 0.90 -15.59
N LEU A 119 -8.32 1.61 -14.98
CA LEU A 119 -8.04 3.02 -15.27
C LEU A 119 -7.71 3.25 -16.75
N GLU A 120 -6.99 2.31 -17.37
CA GLU A 120 -6.65 2.33 -18.79
C GLU A 120 -7.87 2.07 -19.68
N ARG A 121 -8.71 1.10 -19.31
CA ARG A 121 -9.97 0.79 -20.03
C ARG A 121 -10.97 1.94 -19.98
N LEU A 122 -10.95 2.72 -18.90
CA LEU A 122 -11.79 3.91 -18.73
C LEU A 122 -11.26 5.13 -19.49
N GLY A 123 -10.13 5.02 -20.21
CA GLY A 123 -9.53 6.13 -20.97
C GLY A 123 -8.95 7.25 -20.11
N LEU A 124 -9.03 7.14 -18.78
CA LEU A 124 -8.54 8.15 -17.83
C LEU A 124 -7.02 8.23 -17.80
N ALA A 125 -6.33 7.13 -18.15
CA ALA A 125 -4.89 7.12 -18.32
C ALA A 125 -4.41 8.07 -19.44
N GLN A 126 -5.27 8.40 -20.41
CA GLN A 126 -4.93 9.28 -21.53
C GLN A 126 -5.38 10.73 -21.35
N TRP A 127 -5.91 11.09 -20.18
CA TRP A 127 -6.43 12.45 -19.95
C TRP A 127 -5.30 13.49 -20.18
N PRO A 128 -5.52 14.57 -20.97
CA PRO A 128 -4.55 15.66 -21.21
C PRO A 128 -3.82 16.22 -19.98
N ILE A 129 -4.35 16.05 -18.77
CA ILE A 129 -3.71 16.45 -17.52
C ILE A 129 -2.50 15.55 -17.17
N MET A 130 -2.51 14.28 -17.59
CA MET A 130 -1.47 13.29 -17.31
C MET A 130 -0.34 13.23 -18.36
N ARG A 131 -0.51 13.87 -19.52
CA ARG A 131 0.46 13.87 -20.64
C ARG A 131 1.56 14.96 -20.55
N ARG A 132 1.80 15.55 -19.37
CA ARG A 132 2.79 16.64 -19.19
C ARG A 132 4.13 16.16 -18.68
#